data_AF-A0A8J3YDM0-F1
#
_entry.id   AF-A0A8J3YDM0-F1
#
_cell.length_a   1.000
_cell.length_b   1.000
_cell.length_c   1.000
_cell.angle_alpha   90.00
_cell.angle_beta   90.00
_cell.angle_gamma   90.00
#
_symmetry.space_group_name_H-M   'P 1'
#
loop_
_entity.id
_entity.type
_entity.pdbx_description
1 polymer ?
#
loop_
_entity_poly.entity_id
_entity_poly.type
_entity_poly.pdbx_seq_one_letter_code
_entity_poly.pdbx_strand_id
1 'polypeptide(L)'
;MDRHEEGFTLVEVSVALGIVALVMSALAPFLVQSVGFVAYSRDREAAVRVADDAVERVRALKGSSVLAGRDRISSAAQWAAAPAAARPYLDRLTLGWDTDPLLPANAGAGAALPTTAQQRVVNNVRYTQQWFVGRCRAQGGSGAAVRPCRATALADADPARPDVTMYEVVVAVTWPHRTCPAGRCAYVTSTLLSNAGDPVFTVTGGP
;
A
#
# COMPACT_ATOMS: atom_id res chain seq x y z
N MET A 1 14.35 43.62 59.41
CA MET A 1 13.70 42.48 58.75
C MET A 1 12.32 42.98 58.32
N ASP A 2 12.25 43.72 57.21
CA ASP A 2 10.97 44.18 56.68
C ASP A 2 10.53 43.22 55.57
N ARG A 3 9.43 42.50 55.85
CA ARG A 3 8.67 41.78 54.83
C ARG A 3 7.69 42.77 54.22
N HIS A 4 7.99 43.26 53.03
CA HIS A 4 6.96 43.86 52.18
C HIS A 4 6.08 42.71 51.67
N GLU A 5 4.94 42.51 52.32
CA GLU A 5 3.82 41.77 51.72
C GLU A 5 3.10 42.74 50.76
N GLU A 6 3.59 42.80 49.52
CA GLU A 6 2.90 43.49 48.43
C GLU A 6 1.74 42.60 47.96
N GLY A 7 0.52 42.96 48.34
CA GLY A 7 -0.68 42.34 47.80
C GLY A 7 -0.83 42.64 46.31
N PHE A 8 -1.11 41.60 45.50
CA PHE A 8 -1.42 41.73 44.07
C PHE A 8 -2.49 42.80 43.85
N THR A 9 -2.20 43.76 42.97
CA THR A 9 -3.18 44.79 42.63
C THR A 9 -4.29 44.19 41.75
N LEU A 10 -5.53 44.68 41.88
CA LEU A 10 -6.66 44.24 41.03
C LEU A 10 -6.34 44.37 39.52
N VAL A 11 -5.52 45.35 39.15
CA VAL A 11 -5.07 45.58 37.78
C VAL A 11 -4.18 44.42 37.31
N GLU A 12 -3.25 43.96 38.13
CA GLU A 12 -2.34 42.87 37.79
C GLU A 12 -3.07 41.54 37.57
N VAL A 13 -4.07 41.23 38.40
CA VAL A 13 -4.92 40.04 38.22
C VAL A 13 -5.72 40.13 36.91
N SER A 14 -6.26 41.30 36.57
CA SER A 14 -7.01 41.49 35.33
C SER A 14 -6.13 41.32 34.08
N VAL A 15 -4.88 41.80 34.13
CA VAL A 15 -3.90 41.67 33.03
C VAL A 15 -3.47 40.21 32.89
N ALA A 16 -3.19 39.53 34.00
CA ALA A 16 -2.82 38.11 33.99
C ALA A 16 -3.92 37.24 33.36
N LEU A 17 -5.19 37.48 33.71
CA LEU A 17 -6.33 36.78 33.11
C LEU A 17 -6.45 37.04 31.60
N GLY A 18 -6.22 38.28 31.17
CA GLY A 18 -6.20 38.65 29.75
C GLY A 18 -5.10 37.92 28.96
N ILE A 19 -3.89 37.84 29.52
CA ILE A 19 -2.77 37.11 28.90
C ILE A 19 -3.07 35.62 28.83
N VAL A 20 -3.58 35.00 29.89
CA VAL A 20 -3.93 33.57 29.89
C VAL A 20 -4.99 33.26 28.83
N ALA A 21 -6.04 34.08 28.72
CA ALA A 21 -7.08 33.89 27.71
C ALA A 21 -6.52 34.00 26.27
N LEU A 22 -5.61 34.95 26.03
CA LEU A 22 -4.93 35.11 24.74
C LEU A 22 -4.05 33.91 24.40
N VAL A 23 -3.28 33.40 25.37
CA VAL A 23 -2.43 32.22 25.21
C VAL A 23 -3.26 30.97 24.92
N MET A 24 -4.34 30.74 25.67
CA MET A 24 -5.22 29.58 25.43
C MET A 24 -5.91 29.64 24.07
N SER A 25 -6.32 30.84 23.64
CA SER A 25 -6.91 31.06 22.31
C SER A 25 -5.93 30.75 21.18
N ALA A 26 -4.65 31.08 21.36
CA ALA A 26 -3.59 30.79 20.39
C ALA A 26 -3.26 29.29 20.27
N LEU A 27 -3.49 28.48 21.31
CA LEU A 27 -3.20 27.03 21.33
C LEU A 27 -4.30 26.17 20.71
N ALA A 28 -5.56 26.64 20.70
CA ALA A 28 -6.70 25.93 20.13
C ALA A 28 -6.48 25.43 18.67
N PRO A 29 -5.98 26.24 17.71
CA PRO A 29 -5.76 25.75 16.35
C PRO A 29 -4.70 24.64 16.28
N PHE A 30 -3.65 24.73 17.10
CA PHE A 30 -2.61 23.69 17.16
C PHE A 30 -3.20 22.35 17.67
N LEU A 31 -4.08 22.40 18.67
CA LEU A 31 -4.76 21.20 19.17
C LEU A 31 -5.61 20.55 18.08
N VAL A 32 -6.40 21.34 17.34
CA VAL A 32 -7.26 20.82 16.27
C VAL A 32 -6.43 20.19 15.15
N GLN A 33 -5.33 20.82 14.75
CA GLN A 33 -4.41 20.26 13.76
C GLN A 33 -3.74 18.98 14.26
N SER A 34 -3.32 18.96 15.53
CA SER A 34 -2.68 17.79 16.15
C SER A 34 -3.62 16.59 16.19
N VAL A 35 -4.88 16.78 16.61
CA VAL A 35 -5.89 15.72 16.63
C VAL A 35 -6.16 15.20 15.21
N GLY A 36 -6.20 16.08 14.21
CA GLY A 36 -6.34 15.70 12.80
C GLY A 36 -5.18 14.85 12.29
N PHE A 37 -3.95 15.20 12.67
CA PHE A 37 -2.74 14.43 12.30
C PHE A 37 -2.68 13.06 12.98
N VAL A 38 -3.08 12.98 14.25
CA VAL A 38 -3.16 11.70 14.98
C VAL A 38 -4.19 10.78 14.34
N ALA A 39 -5.36 11.31 13.95
CA ALA A 39 -6.38 10.53 13.24
C ALA A 39 -5.85 10.01 11.90
N TYR A 40 -5.21 10.86 11.10
CA TYR A 40 -4.57 10.46 9.85
C TYR A 40 -3.52 9.35 10.03
N SER A 41 -2.67 9.48 11.05
CA SER A 41 -1.62 8.50 11.34
C SER A 41 -2.21 7.14 11.73
N ARG A 42 -3.25 7.14 12.58
CA ARG A 42 -3.99 5.92 12.95
C ARG A 42 -4.65 5.25 11.74
N ASP A 43 -5.30 6.04 10.88
CA ASP A 43 -5.95 5.52 9.68
C ASP A 43 -4.94 4.92 8.71
N ARG A 44 -3.75 5.53 8.60
CA ARG A 44 -2.65 5.03 7.79
C ARG A 44 -2.08 3.72 8.35
N GLU A 45 -1.87 3.61 9.66
CA GLU A 45 -1.42 2.36 10.29
C GLU A 45 -2.43 1.22 10.05
N ALA A 46 -3.72 1.50 10.16
CA ALA A 46 -4.76 0.55 9.83
C ALA A 46 -4.73 0.17 8.33
N ALA A 47 -4.50 1.12 7.43
CA ALA A 47 -4.33 0.85 6.00
C ALA A 47 -3.13 -0.07 5.71
N VAL A 48 -2.01 0.14 6.40
CA VAL A 48 -0.82 -0.72 6.30
C VAL A 48 -1.15 -2.14 6.75
N ARG A 49 -1.82 -2.33 7.90
CA ARG A 49 -2.24 -3.66 8.36
C ARG A 49 -3.16 -4.36 7.35
N VAL A 50 -4.14 -3.63 6.80
CA VAL A 50 -5.02 -4.16 5.75
C VAL A 50 -4.21 -4.56 4.49
N ALA A 51 -3.19 -3.80 4.14
CA ALA A 51 -2.30 -4.12 3.03
C ALA A 51 -1.41 -5.33 3.32
N ASP A 52 -0.89 -5.46 4.54
CA ASP A 52 -0.10 -6.60 4.99
C ASP A 52 -0.95 -7.88 4.96
N ASP A 53 -2.17 -7.86 5.49
CA ASP A 53 -3.12 -8.99 5.39
C ASP A 53 -3.40 -9.37 3.92
N ALA A 54 -3.53 -8.36 3.05
CA ALA A 54 -3.74 -8.56 1.63
C ALA A 54 -2.50 -9.12 0.92
N VAL A 55 -1.28 -8.79 1.37
CA VAL A 55 -0.02 -9.39 0.90
C VAL A 55 0.14 -10.81 1.43
N GLU A 56 -0.24 -11.09 2.67
CA GLU A 56 -0.21 -12.45 3.23
C GLU A 56 -1.16 -13.39 2.47
N ARG A 57 -2.33 -12.90 2.02
CA ARG A 57 -3.17 -13.65 1.07
C ARG A 57 -2.42 -14.00 -0.21
N VAL A 58 -1.64 -13.06 -0.74
CA VAL A 58 -0.85 -13.29 -1.95
C VAL A 58 0.24 -14.34 -1.70
N ARG A 59 0.92 -14.26 -0.56
CA ARG A 59 1.98 -15.21 -0.16
C ARG A 59 1.46 -16.61 0.14
N ALA A 60 0.20 -16.74 0.55
CA ALA A 60 -0.46 -18.03 0.71
C ALA A 60 -0.72 -18.75 -0.62
N LEU A 61 -0.58 -18.06 -1.76
CA LEU A 61 -0.75 -18.65 -3.09
C LEU A 61 0.58 -19.14 -3.65
N LYS A 62 0.54 -20.25 -4.39
CA LYS A 62 1.66 -20.64 -5.25
C LYS A 62 1.80 -19.62 -6.37
N GLY A 63 3.02 -19.28 -6.76
CA GLY A 63 3.28 -18.28 -7.81
C GLY A 63 2.53 -18.55 -9.12
N SER A 64 2.41 -19.82 -9.53
CA SER A 64 1.64 -20.24 -10.71
C SER A 64 0.12 -20.05 -10.59
N SER A 65 -0.43 -19.95 -9.36
CA SER A 65 -1.87 -19.81 -9.11
C SER A 65 -2.35 -18.37 -8.97
N VAL A 66 -1.43 -17.40 -8.97
CA VAL A 66 -1.73 -15.96 -8.77
C VAL A 66 -2.64 -15.41 -9.89
N LEU A 67 -2.55 -16.00 -11.08
CA LEU A 67 -3.37 -15.65 -12.23
C LEU A 67 -4.67 -16.46 -12.32
N ALA A 68 -4.81 -17.55 -11.56
CA ALA A 68 -5.92 -18.48 -11.70
C ALA A 68 -7.26 -17.76 -11.51
N GLY A 69 -8.16 -17.91 -12.48
CA GLY A 69 -9.49 -17.30 -12.46
C GLY A 69 -9.52 -15.82 -12.84
N ARG A 70 -8.37 -15.18 -13.12
CA ARG A 70 -8.31 -13.75 -13.51
C ARG A 70 -8.43 -13.60 -15.02
N ASP A 71 -9.64 -13.42 -15.53
CA ASP A 71 -9.86 -13.23 -16.97
C ASP A 71 -9.24 -11.94 -17.51
N ARG A 72 -8.96 -11.90 -18.82
CA ARG A 72 -8.30 -10.77 -19.50
C ARG A 72 -9.10 -9.46 -19.39
N ILE A 73 -10.43 -9.53 -19.54
CA ILE A 73 -11.29 -8.35 -19.61
C ILE A 73 -11.34 -7.67 -18.25
N SER A 74 -11.65 -8.43 -17.19
CA SER A 74 -11.68 -7.89 -15.83
C SER A 74 -10.32 -7.39 -15.37
N SER A 75 -9.25 -8.12 -15.70
CA SER A 75 -7.89 -7.72 -15.32
C SER A 75 -7.49 -6.41 -16.01
N ALA A 76 -7.81 -6.25 -17.29
CA ALA A 76 -7.57 -5.00 -18.03
C ALA A 76 -8.41 -3.84 -17.50
N ALA A 77 -9.69 -4.06 -17.22
CA ALA A 77 -10.58 -3.05 -16.65
C ALA A 77 -10.09 -2.59 -15.27
N GLN A 78 -9.69 -3.53 -14.41
CA GLN A 78 -9.10 -3.23 -13.11
C GLN A 78 -7.81 -2.41 -13.26
N TRP A 79 -6.89 -2.84 -14.13
CA TRP A 79 -5.62 -2.14 -14.39
C TRP A 79 -5.82 -0.71 -14.91
N ALA A 80 -6.80 -0.52 -15.79
CA ALA A 80 -7.17 0.79 -16.30
C ALA A 80 -7.78 1.68 -15.20
N ALA A 81 -8.52 1.11 -14.25
CA ALA A 81 -9.14 1.81 -13.12
C ALA A 81 -8.22 1.95 -11.89
N ALA A 82 -6.94 1.58 -11.99
CA ALA A 82 -6.01 1.63 -10.87
C ALA A 82 -5.85 3.06 -10.30
N PRO A 83 -5.80 3.22 -8.97
CA PRO A 83 -5.59 4.51 -8.34
C PRO A 83 -4.24 5.10 -8.75
N ALA A 84 -4.14 6.43 -8.82
CA ALA A 84 -2.92 7.13 -9.26
C ALA A 84 -1.67 6.69 -8.48
N ALA A 85 -1.80 6.44 -7.17
CA ALA A 85 -0.71 5.96 -6.32
C ALA A 85 -0.14 4.59 -6.74
N ALA A 86 -0.91 3.75 -7.44
CA ALA A 86 -0.45 2.43 -7.90
C ALA A 86 0.30 2.50 -9.25
N ARG A 87 0.12 3.57 -10.04
CA ARG A 87 0.71 3.68 -11.39
C ARG A 87 2.23 3.48 -11.43
N PRO A 88 3.04 4.05 -10.52
CA PRO A 88 4.49 3.85 -10.55
C PRO A 88 4.91 2.37 -10.45
N TYR A 89 4.08 1.53 -9.84
CA TYR A 89 4.30 0.09 -9.73
C TYR A 89 3.79 -0.65 -10.97
N LEU A 90 2.68 -0.22 -11.55
CA LEU A 90 2.05 -0.88 -12.70
C LEU A 90 2.77 -0.58 -14.01
N ASP A 91 3.30 0.62 -14.19
CA ASP A 91 3.91 1.06 -15.45
C ASP A 91 5.20 0.29 -15.81
N ARG A 92 5.81 -0.38 -14.82
CA ARG A 92 6.96 -1.28 -15.01
C ARG A 92 6.59 -2.73 -15.28
N LEU A 93 5.30 -3.05 -15.31
CA LEU A 93 4.78 -4.42 -15.42
C LEU A 93 3.99 -4.62 -16.71
N THR A 94 3.97 -5.86 -17.18
CA THR A 94 3.00 -6.28 -18.20
C THR A 94 1.78 -6.85 -17.50
N LEU A 95 0.57 -6.45 -17.87
CA LEU A 95 -0.67 -7.02 -17.30
C LEU A 95 -0.63 -8.56 -17.33
N GLY A 96 -0.94 -9.20 -16.20
CA GLY A 96 -1.09 -10.65 -16.09
C GLY A 96 -2.56 -11.07 -16.04
N TRP A 97 -2.91 -12.13 -16.78
CA TRP A 97 -4.23 -12.77 -16.76
C TRP A 97 -4.11 -14.28 -17.00
N ASP A 98 -5.16 -15.01 -16.65
CA ASP A 98 -5.30 -16.45 -16.91
C ASP A 98 -5.50 -16.71 -18.40
N THR A 99 -4.73 -17.64 -18.96
CA THR A 99 -4.80 -18.00 -20.38
C THR A 99 -5.69 -19.21 -20.65
N ASP A 100 -6.36 -19.76 -19.64
CA ASP A 100 -7.35 -20.82 -19.84
C ASP A 100 -8.47 -20.34 -20.80
N PRO A 101 -8.61 -20.96 -21.98
CA PRO A 101 -9.65 -20.57 -22.95
C PRO A 101 -11.08 -20.86 -22.46
N LEU A 102 -11.26 -21.69 -21.44
CA LEU A 102 -12.56 -22.04 -20.87
C LEU A 102 -13.04 -21.04 -19.82
N LEU A 103 -12.20 -20.07 -19.44
CA LEU A 103 -12.54 -19.11 -18.41
C LEU A 103 -13.61 -18.12 -18.91
N PRO A 104 -14.76 -17.98 -18.21
CA PRO A 104 -15.80 -17.06 -18.65
C PRO A 104 -15.34 -15.59 -18.55
N ALA A 105 -15.89 -14.73 -19.42
CA ALA A 105 -15.74 -13.30 -19.27
C ALA A 105 -16.28 -12.87 -17.91
N ASN A 106 -15.53 -12.03 -17.19
CA ASN A 106 -15.84 -11.58 -15.83
C ASN A 106 -15.57 -12.59 -14.69
N ALA A 107 -14.93 -13.73 -14.96
CA ALA A 107 -14.51 -14.68 -13.93
C ALA A 107 -13.61 -14.06 -12.84
N GLY A 108 -12.91 -12.96 -13.16
CA GLY A 108 -11.95 -12.31 -12.27
C GLY A 108 -12.49 -11.90 -10.90
N ALA A 109 -13.79 -11.69 -10.74
CA ALA A 109 -14.39 -11.40 -9.43
C ALA A 109 -14.29 -12.58 -8.45
N GLY A 110 -14.31 -13.83 -8.96
CA GLY A 110 -14.22 -15.06 -8.18
C GLY A 110 -12.81 -15.61 -8.01
N ALA A 111 -11.80 -14.97 -8.60
CA ALA A 111 -10.40 -15.41 -8.47
C ALA A 111 -9.90 -15.34 -7.02
N ALA A 112 -8.87 -16.12 -6.68
CA ALA A 112 -8.23 -16.08 -5.35
C ALA A 112 -7.70 -14.68 -5.00
N LEU A 113 -7.21 -13.97 -6.02
CA LEU A 113 -6.98 -12.53 -6.00
C LEU A 113 -8.01 -11.86 -6.90
N PRO A 114 -9.14 -11.37 -6.35
CA PRO A 114 -10.21 -10.79 -7.16
C PRO A 114 -9.76 -9.57 -7.96
N THR A 115 -10.31 -9.42 -9.17
CA THR A 115 -10.19 -8.20 -9.99
C THR A 115 -11.11 -7.08 -9.51
N THR A 116 -12.09 -7.41 -8.66
CA THR A 116 -13.00 -6.45 -8.02
C THR A 116 -12.44 -5.97 -6.69
N ALA A 117 -12.62 -4.69 -6.40
CA ALA A 117 -12.26 -4.11 -5.10
C ALA A 117 -12.98 -4.83 -3.94
N GLN A 118 -12.22 -5.18 -2.89
CA GLN A 118 -12.77 -5.73 -1.66
C GLN A 118 -12.80 -4.66 -0.57
N GLN A 119 -13.84 -4.67 0.26
CA GLN A 119 -13.97 -3.74 1.36
C GLN A 119 -13.61 -4.40 2.69
N ARG A 120 -12.91 -3.64 3.53
CA ARG A 120 -12.60 -3.98 4.92
C ARG A 120 -12.93 -2.78 5.79
N VAL A 121 -13.64 -3.00 6.88
CA VAL A 121 -13.98 -1.93 7.82
C VAL A 121 -13.13 -2.12 9.06
N VAL A 122 -12.39 -1.08 9.43
CA VAL A 122 -11.58 -1.04 10.66
C VAL A 122 -11.94 0.26 11.38
N ASN A 123 -12.36 0.17 12.64
CA ASN A 123 -12.75 1.33 13.45
C ASN A 123 -13.75 2.28 12.75
N ASN A 124 -14.75 1.69 12.06
CA ASN A 124 -15.78 2.42 11.30
C ASN A 124 -15.26 3.20 10.06
N VAL A 125 -14.00 3.02 9.67
CA VAL A 125 -13.43 3.53 8.41
C VAL A 125 -13.44 2.40 7.37
N ARG A 126 -13.94 2.70 6.17
CA ARG A 126 -13.99 1.76 5.06
C ARG A 126 -12.71 1.85 4.22
N TYR A 127 -11.94 0.78 4.27
CA TYR A 127 -10.77 0.54 3.43
C TYR A 127 -11.18 -0.28 2.21
N THR A 128 -10.66 0.10 1.04
CA THR A 128 -10.88 -0.61 -0.22
C THR A 128 -9.54 -1.17 -0.68
N GLN A 129 -9.42 -2.49 -0.70
CA GLN A 129 -8.22 -3.22 -1.13
C GLN A 129 -8.39 -3.75 -2.55
N GLN A 130 -7.34 -3.66 -3.36
CA GLN A 130 -7.29 -4.14 -4.74
C GLN A 130 -5.94 -4.84 -4.99
N TRP A 131 -5.98 -5.96 -5.71
CA TRP A 131 -4.79 -6.69 -6.17
C TRP A 131 -4.63 -6.55 -7.68
N PHE A 132 -3.50 -6.02 -8.11
CA PHE A 132 -3.10 -5.96 -9.50
C PHE A 132 -1.97 -6.96 -9.70
N VAL A 133 -2.10 -7.83 -10.70
CA VAL A 133 -1.09 -8.85 -10.98
C VAL A 133 -0.41 -8.53 -12.30
N GLY A 134 0.89 -8.26 -12.23
CA GLY A 134 1.73 -8.02 -13.38
C GLY A 134 2.76 -9.12 -13.57
N ARG A 135 3.21 -9.28 -14.81
CA ARG A 135 4.36 -10.10 -15.21
C ARG A 135 5.56 -9.19 -15.40
N CYS A 136 6.71 -9.65 -14.95
CA CYS A 136 7.97 -8.95 -15.17
C CYS A 136 9.11 -9.96 -15.27
N ARG A 137 10.24 -9.52 -15.85
CA ARG A 137 11.46 -10.31 -15.98
C ARG A 137 12.50 -9.76 -15.01
N ALA A 138 13.11 -10.65 -14.24
CA ALA A 138 14.22 -10.36 -13.36
C ALA A 138 15.48 -11.03 -13.91
N GLN A 139 16.55 -10.25 -14.04
CA GLN A 139 17.88 -10.74 -14.38
C GLN A 139 18.74 -10.77 -13.11
N GLY A 140 19.46 -11.87 -12.88
CA GLY A 140 20.48 -11.90 -11.84
C GLY A 140 21.53 -10.81 -12.10
N GLY A 141 21.77 -9.93 -11.13
CA GLY A 141 22.85 -8.95 -11.17
C GLY A 141 24.19 -9.57 -10.73
N SER A 142 25.31 -9.08 -11.24
CA SER A 142 26.63 -9.32 -10.63
C SER A 142 26.98 -8.05 -9.85
N GLY A 143 26.73 -8.07 -8.54
CA GLY A 143 26.93 -6.93 -7.64
C GLY A 143 25.72 -6.64 -6.73
N ALA A 144 25.93 -5.79 -5.72
CA ALA A 144 24.94 -5.47 -4.66
C ALA A 144 23.72 -4.66 -5.12
N ALA A 145 23.63 -4.28 -6.41
CA ALA A 145 22.50 -3.53 -6.93
C ALA A 145 21.38 -4.48 -7.37
N VAL A 146 20.32 -4.58 -6.56
CA VAL A 146 19.08 -5.25 -6.93
C VAL A 146 18.51 -4.54 -8.16
N ARG A 147 18.49 -5.23 -9.31
CA ARG A 147 17.86 -4.69 -10.52
C ARG A 147 16.33 -4.78 -10.36
N PRO A 148 15.60 -3.68 -10.60
CA PRO A 148 14.15 -3.71 -10.54
C PRO A 148 13.60 -4.63 -11.63
N CYS A 149 12.50 -5.32 -11.31
CA CYS A 149 11.80 -6.15 -12.28
C CYS A 149 11.36 -5.28 -13.47
N ARG A 150 11.54 -5.77 -14.71
CA ARG A 150 11.23 -5.03 -15.94
C ARG A 150 10.04 -5.63 -16.67
N ALA A 151 9.27 -4.78 -17.37
CA ALA A 151 8.16 -5.23 -18.19
C ALA A 151 8.64 -6.21 -19.26
N THR A 152 7.83 -7.24 -19.55
CA THR A 152 8.19 -8.30 -20.49
C THR A 152 8.32 -7.83 -21.94
N ALA A 153 7.94 -6.60 -22.26
CA ALA A 153 8.07 -6.00 -23.59
C ALA A 153 9.37 -5.22 -23.79
N LEU A 154 10.12 -4.92 -22.72
CA LEU A 154 11.37 -4.18 -22.81
C LEU A 154 12.53 -5.10 -23.20
N ALA A 155 13.51 -4.52 -23.91
CA ALA A 155 14.76 -5.21 -24.23
C ALA A 155 15.57 -5.52 -22.97
N ASP A 156 16.30 -6.62 -23.04
CA ASP A 156 17.11 -7.12 -21.93
C ASP A 156 18.22 -6.13 -21.60
N ALA A 157 18.47 -5.96 -20.31
CA ALA A 157 19.57 -5.11 -19.85
C ALA A 157 20.92 -5.81 -20.01
N ASP A 158 20.92 -7.15 -20.04
CA ASP A 158 22.04 -7.99 -20.42
C ASP A 158 21.50 -9.23 -21.16
N PRO A 159 21.63 -9.31 -22.50
CA PRO A 159 21.10 -10.42 -23.29
C PRO A 159 21.87 -11.74 -23.08
N ALA A 160 23.03 -11.70 -22.42
CA ALA A 160 23.81 -12.91 -22.13
C ALA A 160 23.33 -13.64 -20.86
N ARG A 161 22.41 -13.04 -20.08
CA ARG A 161 21.90 -13.62 -18.83
C ARG A 161 20.51 -14.18 -19.01
N PRO A 162 20.21 -15.34 -18.39
CA PRO A 162 18.87 -15.88 -18.40
C PRO A 162 17.93 -14.99 -17.58
N ASP A 163 16.75 -14.74 -18.16
CA ASP A 163 15.64 -14.09 -17.46
C ASP A 163 14.87 -15.09 -16.61
N VAL A 164 14.50 -14.67 -15.40
CA VAL A 164 13.49 -15.36 -14.60
C VAL A 164 12.20 -14.58 -14.69
N THR A 165 11.15 -15.24 -15.19
CA THR A 165 9.80 -14.67 -15.20
C THR A 165 9.25 -14.68 -13.79
N MET A 166 8.88 -13.49 -13.30
CA MET A 166 8.29 -13.26 -11.99
C MET A 166 6.88 -12.69 -12.17
N TYR A 167 6.04 -12.93 -11.17
CA TYR A 167 4.82 -12.15 -10.98
C TYR A 167 5.07 -11.11 -9.91
N GLU A 168 4.68 -9.87 -10.18
CA GLU A 168 4.60 -8.83 -9.17
C GLU A 168 3.13 -8.59 -8.87
N VAL A 169 2.76 -8.72 -7.60
CA VAL A 169 1.41 -8.39 -7.14
C VAL A 169 1.46 -7.09 -6.38
N VAL A 170 0.80 -6.08 -6.93
CA VAL A 170 0.66 -4.76 -6.35
C VAL A 170 -0.66 -4.73 -5.57
N VAL A 171 -0.58 -4.40 -4.30
CA VAL A 171 -1.72 -4.22 -3.41
C VAL A 171 -1.92 -2.73 -3.19
N ALA A 172 -3.08 -2.21 -3.57
CA ALA A 172 -3.48 -0.84 -3.27
C ALA A 172 -4.64 -0.83 -2.27
N VAL A 173 -4.48 -0.08 -1.19
CA VAL A 173 -5.51 0.17 -0.19
C VAL A 173 -5.87 1.64 -0.21
N THR A 174 -7.15 1.96 -0.36
CA THR A 174 -7.65 3.35 -0.35
C THR A 174 -8.71 3.55 0.73
N TRP A 175 -8.76 4.73 1.33
CA TRP A 175 -9.75 5.08 2.36
C TRP A 175 -10.09 6.56 2.31
N PRO A 176 -11.30 6.96 2.73
CA PRO A 176 -11.67 8.37 2.79
C PRO A 176 -10.98 9.05 3.98
N HIS A 177 -10.36 10.20 3.75
CA HIS A 177 -9.87 11.07 4.83
C HIS A 177 -9.70 12.51 4.32
N ARG A 178 -10.06 13.47 5.17
CA ARG A 178 -10.10 14.91 4.83
C ARG A 178 -8.74 15.55 4.54
N THR A 179 -7.64 14.98 5.04
CA THR A 179 -6.28 15.52 4.82
C THR A 179 -5.67 15.08 3.48
N CYS A 180 -6.30 14.13 2.77
CA CYS A 180 -5.77 13.61 1.53
C CYS A 180 -6.33 14.37 0.31
N PRO A 181 -5.55 14.46 -0.79
CA PRO A 181 -6.04 15.03 -2.05
C PRO A 181 -7.35 14.34 -2.48
N ALA A 182 -8.33 15.13 -2.93
CA ALA A 182 -9.66 14.66 -3.32
C ALA A 182 -10.41 13.86 -2.21
N GLY A 183 -10.01 14.01 -0.94
CA GLY A 183 -10.65 13.34 0.20
C GLY A 183 -10.40 11.84 0.29
N ARG A 184 -9.42 11.30 -0.47
CA ARG A 184 -9.12 9.87 -0.49
C ARG A 184 -7.62 9.62 -0.40
N CYS A 185 -7.21 8.87 0.61
CA CYS A 185 -5.83 8.43 0.76
C CYS A 185 -5.60 7.10 0.05
N ALA A 186 -4.33 6.81 -0.23
CA ALA A 186 -3.90 5.53 -0.76
C ALA A 186 -2.60 5.08 -0.07
N TYR A 187 -2.49 3.78 0.16
CA TYR A 187 -1.28 3.09 0.52
C TYR A 187 -1.06 1.96 -0.48
N VAL A 188 0.15 1.85 -1.03
CA VAL A 188 0.48 0.87 -2.05
C VAL A 188 1.73 0.12 -1.63
N THR A 189 1.67 -1.20 -1.73
CA THR A 189 2.80 -2.10 -1.52
C THR A 189 2.80 -3.16 -2.61
N SER A 190 3.90 -3.90 -2.75
CA SER A 190 4.08 -4.91 -3.78
C SER A 190 4.88 -6.09 -3.25
N THR A 191 4.56 -7.29 -3.70
CA THR A 191 5.37 -8.48 -3.46
C THR A 191 5.71 -9.18 -4.77
N LEU A 192 6.92 -9.73 -4.85
CA LEU A 192 7.36 -10.55 -5.97
C LEU A 192 7.13 -12.03 -5.66
N LEU A 193 6.73 -12.78 -6.69
CA LEU A 193 6.49 -14.21 -6.65
C LEU A 193 7.21 -14.84 -7.84
N SER A 194 7.95 -15.91 -7.59
CA SER A 194 8.52 -16.70 -8.67
C SER A 194 7.43 -17.44 -9.42
N ASN A 195 7.52 -17.47 -10.75
CA ASN A 195 6.70 -18.36 -11.56
C ASN A 195 7.24 -19.81 -11.56
N ALA A 196 8.47 -20.02 -11.06
CA ALA A 196 9.00 -21.37 -10.89
C ALA A 196 8.25 -22.12 -9.79
N GLY A 197 8.12 -23.44 -9.94
CA GLY A 197 7.67 -24.30 -8.84
C GLY A 197 8.60 -24.17 -7.63
N ASP A 198 8.10 -24.47 -6.43
CA ASP A 198 8.85 -24.34 -5.18
C ASP A 198 10.26 -24.93 -5.32
N PRO A 199 11.31 -24.21 -4.90
CA PRO A 199 12.67 -24.73 -4.98
C PRO A 199 12.79 -25.97 -4.10
N VAL A 200 13.11 -27.11 -4.73
CA VAL A 200 13.47 -28.33 -4.00
C VAL A 200 14.88 -28.13 -3.46
N PHE A 201 15.01 -27.79 -2.17
CA PHE A 201 16.30 -27.81 -1.51
C PHE A 201 16.67 -29.26 -1.23
N THR A 202 17.48 -29.85 -2.12
CA THR A 202 18.12 -31.13 -1.82
C THR A 202 19.12 -30.90 -0.69
N VAL A 203 18.72 -31.28 0.53
CA VAL A 203 19.64 -31.40 1.66
C VAL A 203 20.49 -32.64 1.39
N THR A 204 21.62 -32.48 0.71
CA THR A 204 22.64 -33.51 0.67
C THR A 204 23.30 -33.55 2.05
N GLY A 205 22.64 -34.22 2.99
CA GLY A 205 23.28 -34.67 4.22
C GLY A 205 24.38 -35.65 3.84
N GLY A 206 25.63 -35.21 3.94
CA GLY A 206 26.77 -36.11 3.90
C GLY A 206 26.74 -37.04 5.13
N PRO A 207 27.20 -38.30 4.98
CA PRO A 207 27.38 -39.22 6.10
C PRO A 207 28.44 -38.74 7.09
#